data_AF-A0A957X0W7-F1
#
_entry.id   AF-A0A957X0W7-F1
#
_cell.length_a   1.000
_cell.length_b   1.000
_cell.length_c   1.000
_cell.angle_alpha   90.00
_cell.angle_beta   90.00
_cell.angle_gamma   90.00
#
_symmetry.space_group_name_H-M   'P 1'
#
loop_
_entity.id
_entity.type
_entity.pdbx_description
1 polymer ?
#
loop_
_entity_poly.entity_id
_entity_poly.type
_entity_poly.pdbx_seq_one_letter_code
_entity_poly.pdbx_strand_id
1 'polypeptide(L)'
;MAKRKVKNPDTLLEYLNNLTVDDLRKLGRHVPDNTPTRKDEIVDVIHRAMMTGDGLPRLWTRLNQLQRAAVAEVVHSPTNRFDANAFRAKYGDDPDWGTQQNTWSSVREPSILGLFFYRYEMPTDLKAALQSLVPKPRGITIETVPTLPAQVPLTVRPWQQRRGQPVEEVDLIVRDTQWMAHQDLLAVLRLIEAGQVRVTAKTQRPTAATVRTITDVLDGGDHYPPPDPDKQRDYSAATEPDSMRAFAWPLLVQSANLAEIAGSKLQLTNAGNKALSAPPQQTLRTLWKHWLKSKLLDEFNRIRLIKGQTGRGQHAMTAVAPR
;
A
#
# COMPACT_ATOMS: atom_id res chain seq x y z
N MET A 1 -12.35 34.67 -17.11
CA MET A 1 -10.88 34.54 -17.03
C MET A 1 -10.54 33.06 -16.93
N ALA A 2 -10.06 32.46 -18.03
CA ALA A 2 -9.65 31.06 -18.03
C ALA A 2 -8.37 30.91 -17.20
N LYS A 3 -8.40 30.07 -16.16
CA LYS A 3 -7.19 29.62 -15.46
C LYS A 3 -6.26 29.00 -16.50
N ARG A 4 -5.15 29.68 -16.80
CA ARG A 4 -4.07 29.15 -17.63
C ARG A 4 -3.69 27.80 -17.04
N LYS A 5 -4.00 26.69 -17.74
CA LYS A 5 -3.49 25.36 -17.37
C LYS A 5 -1.98 25.51 -17.30
N VAL A 6 -1.41 25.47 -16.10
CA VAL A 6 0.04 25.38 -15.94
C VAL A 6 0.41 24.05 -16.60
N LYS A 7 1.00 24.12 -17.80
CA LYS A 7 1.55 22.96 -18.47
C LYS A 7 2.63 22.43 -17.52
N ASN A 8 2.51 21.18 -17.08
CA ASN A 8 3.59 20.58 -16.31
C ASN A 8 4.85 20.63 -17.19
N PRO A 9 5.99 21.08 -16.64
CA PRO A 9 7.26 21.04 -17.37
C PRO A 9 7.55 19.59 -17.79
N ASP A 10 8.06 19.41 -19.00
CA ASP A 10 8.37 18.09 -19.55
C ASP A 10 9.87 17.96 -19.88
N THR A 11 10.50 19.03 -20.36
CA THR A 11 11.91 19.07 -20.73
C THR A 11 12.79 19.63 -19.61
N LEU A 12 14.08 19.29 -19.62
CA LEU A 12 15.05 19.75 -18.62
C LEU A 12 15.07 21.28 -18.54
N LEU A 13 15.05 21.95 -19.69
CA LEU A 13 15.03 23.41 -19.76
C LEU A 13 13.77 24.02 -19.13
N GLU A 14 12.60 23.40 -19.35
CA GLU A 14 11.34 23.84 -18.71
C GLU A 14 11.38 23.65 -17.19
N TYR A 15 11.94 22.54 -16.69
CA TYR A 15 12.11 22.31 -15.25
C TYR A 15 13.06 23.33 -14.62
N LEU A 16 14.24 23.57 -15.22
CA LEU A 16 15.23 24.53 -14.73
C LEU A 16 14.69 25.96 -14.67
N ASN A 17 13.94 26.38 -15.69
CA ASN A 17 13.33 27.72 -15.73
C ASN A 17 12.30 27.95 -14.62
N ASN A 18 11.64 26.88 -14.15
CA ASN A 18 10.67 26.93 -13.06
C ASN A 18 11.30 26.96 -11.67
N LEU A 19 12.62 26.74 -11.54
CA LEU A 19 13.33 26.82 -10.27
C LEU A 19 13.66 28.27 -9.88
N THR A 20 13.89 28.49 -8.59
CA THR A 20 14.40 29.76 -8.06
C THR A 20 15.90 29.89 -8.32
N VAL A 21 16.44 31.12 -8.28
CA VAL A 21 17.89 31.34 -8.41
C VAL A 21 18.67 30.62 -7.31
N ASP A 22 18.13 30.54 -6.10
CA ASP A 22 18.77 29.85 -4.98
C ASP A 22 18.86 28.34 -5.24
N ASP A 23 17.78 27.71 -5.70
CA ASP A 23 17.76 26.29 -6.06
C ASP A 23 18.71 25.98 -7.23
N LEU A 24 18.73 26.84 -8.24
CA LEU A 24 19.64 26.73 -9.38
C LEU A 24 21.11 26.85 -8.96
N ARG A 25 21.45 27.76 -8.05
CA ARG A 25 22.81 27.87 -7.50
C ARG A 25 23.22 26.62 -6.74
N LYS A 26 22.32 26.04 -5.95
CA LYS A 26 22.58 24.79 -5.23
C LYS A 26 22.88 23.63 -6.19
N LEU A 27 22.11 23.49 -7.27
CA LEU A 27 22.35 22.50 -8.32
C LEU A 27 23.63 22.79 -9.10
N GLY A 28 23.88 24.05 -9.43
CA GLY A 28 25.04 24.50 -10.19
C GLY A 28 26.39 24.18 -9.55
N ARG A 29 26.45 24.08 -8.20
CA ARG A 29 27.65 23.64 -7.47
C ARG A 29 28.14 22.24 -7.85
N HIS A 30 27.27 21.41 -8.40
CA HIS A 30 27.63 20.05 -8.83
C HIS A 30 28.14 20.00 -10.27
N VAL A 31 28.00 21.07 -11.04
CA VAL A 31 28.51 21.18 -12.41
C VAL A 31 29.99 21.57 -12.36
N PRO A 32 30.84 21.03 -13.25
CA PRO A 32 32.28 21.34 -13.27
C PRO A 32 32.61 22.81 -13.60
N ASP A 33 31.71 23.55 -14.24
CA ASP A 33 31.93 24.94 -14.64
C ASP A 33 31.59 25.92 -13.51
N ASN A 34 32.29 27.07 -13.47
CA ASN A 34 32.01 28.14 -12.52
C ASN A 34 30.54 28.58 -12.61
N THR A 35 29.81 28.48 -11.50
CA THR A 35 28.39 28.85 -11.46
C THR A 35 28.22 30.38 -11.62
N PRO A 36 27.54 30.86 -12.69
CA PRO A 36 27.31 32.28 -12.89
C PRO A 36 26.36 32.89 -11.84
N THR A 37 26.18 34.21 -11.87
CA THR A 37 25.30 34.90 -10.92
C THR A 37 23.89 35.13 -11.44
N ARG A 38 23.69 35.24 -12.76
CA ARG A 38 22.40 35.48 -13.42
C ARG A 38 21.64 34.17 -13.64
N LYS A 39 20.31 34.22 -13.52
CA LYS A 39 19.44 33.03 -13.60
C LYS A 39 19.64 32.26 -14.90
N ASP A 40 19.49 32.95 -16.03
CA ASP A 40 19.50 32.33 -17.36
C ASP A 40 20.86 31.69 -17.67
N GLU A 41 21.96 32.34 -17.25
CA GLU A 41 23.31 31.80 -17.39
C GLU A 41 23.52 30.53 -16.55
N ILE A 42 22.96 30.46 -15.34
CA ILE A 42 23.02 29.24 -14.52
C ILE A 42 22.24 28.10 -15.18
N VAL A 43 21.05 28.41 -15.71
CA VAL A 43 20.23 27.43 -16.45
C VAL A 43 21.00 26.88 -17.65
N ASP A 44 21.63 27.76 -18.44
CA ASP A 44 22.41 27.38 -19.62
C ASP A 44 23.61 26.49 -19.27
N VAL A 45 24.32 26.79 -18.18
CA VAL A 45 25.45 26.00 -17.70
C VAL A 45 25.00 24.60 -17.28
N ILE A 46 23.92 24.49 -16.49
CA ILE A 46 23.39 23.20 -16.06
C ILE A 46 22.88 22.40 -17.27
N HIS A 47 22.10 23.04 -18.15
CA HIS A 47 21.56 22.40 -19.34
C HIS A 47 22.67 21.89 -20.26
N ARG A 48 23.69 22.71 -20.52
CA ARG A 48 24.85 22.30 -21.34
C ARG A 48 25.59 21.12 -20.72
N ALA A 49 25.83 21.14 -19.41
CA ALA A 49 26.51 20.04 -18.73
C ALA A 49 25.73 18.73 -18.77
N MET A 50 24.40 18.78 -18.77
CA MET A 50 23.53 17.59 -18.80
C MET A 50 23.21 17.09 -20.21
N MET A 51 23.21 17.97 -21.21
CA MET A 51 22.71 17.65 -22.57
C MET A 51 23.77 17.70 -23.66
N THR A 52 25.00 18.13 -23.36
CA THR A 52 26.04 18.33 -24.39
C THR A 52 27.38 17.70 -24.00
N GLY A 53 28.01 17.03 -24.95
CA GLY A 53 29.37 16.48 -24.82
C GLY A 53 29.50 15.46 -23.69
N ASP A 54 30.65 15.47 -23.01
CA ASP A 54 30.99 14.50 -21.97
C ASP A 54 30.49 14.86 -20.57
N GLY A 55 29.70 15.94 -20.42
CA GLY A 55 29.22 16.40 -19.12
C GLY A 55 28.33 15.37 -18.42
N LEU A 56 27.38 14.78 -19.15
CA LEU A 56 26.45 13.78 -18.62
C LEU A 56 27.17 12.47 -18.20
N PRO A 57 28.04 11.85 -19.04
CA PRO A 57 28.89 10.75 -18.60
C PRO A 57 29.73 11.06 -17.35
N ARG A 58 30.33 12.26 -17.26
CA ARG A 58 31.11 12.65 -16.08
C ARG A 58 30.25 12.74 -14.82
N LEU A 59 29.09 13.38 -14.90
CA LEU A 59 28.16 13.48 -13.77
C LEU A 59 27.64 12.11 -13.34
N TRP A 60 27.33 11.24 -14.30
CA TRP A 60 26.96 9.84 -14.05
C TRP A 60 28.02 9.07 -13.24
N THR A 61 29.30 9.22 -13.58
CA THR A 61 30.38 8.54 -12.84
C THR A 61 30.54 9.03 -11.40
N ARG A 62 30.08 10.23 -11.07
CA ARG A 62 30.13 10.78 -9.70
C ARG A 62 28.98 10.30 -8.82
N LEU A 63 27.92 9.72 -9.38
CA LEU A 63 26.83 9.15 -8.60
C LEU A 63 27.29 7.89 -7.85
N ASN A 64 26.86 7.75 -6.61
CA ASN A 64 27.06 6.53 -5.82
C ASN A 64 26.16 5.38 -6.33
N GLN A 65 26.31 4.18 -5.75
CA GLN A 65 25.61 2.98 -6.22
C GLN A 65 24.07 3.13 -6.19
N LEU A 66 23.49 3.63 -5.09
CA LEU A 66 22.04 3.78 -4.96
C LEU A 66 21.51 4.91 -5.86
N GLN A 67 22.27 5.99 -6.02
CA GLN A 67 21.92 7.08 -6.95
C GLN A 67 21.91 6.61 -8.40
N ARG A 68 22.91 5.84 -8.83
CA ARG A 68 22.95 5.22 -10.17
C ARG A 68 21.78 4.27 -10.38
N ALA A 69 21.47 3.46 -9.36
CA ALA A 69 20.31 2.58 -9.40
C ALA A 69 19.00 3.36 -9.55
N ALA A 70 18.82 4.47 -8.82
CA ALA A 70 17.61 5.29 -8.90
C ALA A 70 17.38 5.86 -10.30
N VAL A 71 18.44 6.37 -10.93
CA VAL A 71 18.40 6.82 -12.33
C VAL A 71 18.08 5.65 -13.27
N ALA A 72 18.72 4.48 -13.09
CA ALA A 72 18.46 3.31 -13.91
C ALA A 72 17.01 2.80 -13.83
N GLU A 73 16.41 2.78 -12.64
CA GLU A 73 14.99 2.41 -12.48
C GLU A 73 14.08 3.31 -13.31
N VAL A 74 14.32 4.63 -13.31
CA VAL A 74 13.44 5.57 -14.03
C VAL A 74 13.71 5.60 -15.53
N VAL A 75 14.98 5.49 -15.95
CA VAL A 75 15.35 5.44 -17.37
C VAL A 75 14.73 4.23 -18.07
N HIS A 76 14.72 3.07 -17.40
CA HIS A 76 14.17 1.82 -17.94
C HIS A 76 12.69 1.59 -17.57
N SER A 77 12.05 2.52 -16.87
CA SER A 77 10.62 2.47 -16.51
C SER A 77 9.74 3.06 -17.63
N PRO A 78 8.47 2.61 -17.78
CA PRO A 78 7.50 3.28 -18.63
C PRO A 78 7.13 4.69 -18.14
N THR A 79 7.40 5.01 -16.86
CA THR A 79 7.12 6.33 -16.27
C THR A 79 8.40 7.13 -16.06
N ASN A 80 8.27 8.45 -15.94
CA ASN A 80 9.40 9.34 -15.62
C ASN A 80 9.53 9.62 -14.13
N ARG A 81 8.68 8.98 -13.31
CA ARG A 81 8.59 9.26 -11.88
C ARG A 81 9.38 8.21 -11.10
N PHE A 82 10.19 8.67 -10.16
CA PHE A 82 10.84 7.83 -9.18
C PHE A 82 9.82 7.36 -8.13
N ASP A 83 9.69 6.04 -7.98
CA ASP A 83 8.88 5.42 -6.94
C ASP A 83 9.77 5.01 -5.76
N ALA A 84 9.76 5.82 -4.71
CA ALA A 84 10.56 5.60 -3.50
C ALA A 84 10.20 4.30 -2.77
N ASN A 85 8.93 3.87 -2.81
CA ASN A 85 8.52 2.66 -2.11
C ASN A 85 9.01 1.42 -2.85
N ALA A 86 8.84 1.39 -4.18
CA ALA A 86 9.36 0.30 -5.00
C ALA A 86 10.89 0.25 -4.94
N PHE A 87 11.57 1.41 -4.93
CA PHE A 87 13.01 1.49 -4.78
C PHE A 87 13.46 0.92 -3.43
N ARG A 88 12.90 1.38 -2.31
CA ARG A 88 13.26 0.89 -0.98
C ARG A 88 12.99 -0.60 -0.81
N ALA A 89 11.87 -1.10 -1.34
CA ALA A 89 11.57 -2.53 -1.32
C ALA A 89 12.60 -3.36 -2.10
N LYS A 90 13.13 -2.81 -3.19
CA LYS A 90 14.13 -3.49 -4.03
C LYS A 90 15.55 -3.34 -3.53
N TYR A 91 15.91 -2.20 -2.93
CA TYR A 91 17.29 -1.84 -2.57
C TYR A 91 17.59 -1.81 -1.08
N GLY A 92 16.56 -1.88 -0.23
CA GLY A 92 16.68 -1.84 1.23
C GLY A 92 16.84 -0.43 1.82
N ASP A 93 17.14 0.57 0.99
CA ASP A 93 17.37 1.95 1.42
C ASP A 93 16.97 2.95 0.32
N ASP A 94 16.91 4.24 0.66
CA ASP A 94 16.69 5.35 -0.27
C ASP A 94 18.01 5.84 -0.88
N PRO A 95 18.00 6.39 -2.12
CA PRO A 95 19.19 7.02 -2.66
C PRO A 95 19.47 8.33 -1.92
N ASP A 96 20.75 8.70 -1.82
CA ASP A 96 21.13 9.97 -1.19
C ASP A 96 20.63 11.16 -2.03
N TRP A 97 19.61 11.86 -1.51
CA TRP A 97 19.04 13.08 -2.09
C TRP A 97 19.76 14.37 -1.64
N GLY A 98 20.68 14.28 -0.68
CA GLY A 98 21.33 15.42 -0.03
C GLY A 98 20.75 15.76 1.34
N THR A 99 21.15 16.90 1.91
CA THR A 99 20.78 17.29 3.28
C THR A 99 19.44 18.02 3.32
N GLN A 100 18.53 17.58 4.19
CA GLN A 100 17.26 18.24 4.50
C GLN A 100 17.35 18.97 5.84
N GLN A 101 16.68 20.12 5.99
CA GLN A 101 16.67 20.87 7.25
C GLN A 101 15.76 20.20 8.30
N ASN A 102 14.67 19.58 7.85
CA ASN A 102 13.79 18.69 8.60
C ASN A 102 12.97 17.80 7.63
N THR A 103 12.23 16.82 8.17
CA THR A 103 11.43 15.82 7.42
C THR A 103 10.38 16.41 6.47
N TRP A 104 10.00 17.69 6.65
CA TRP A 104 8.96 18.37 5.88
C TRP A 104 9.49 19.52 5.02
N SER A 105 10.80 19.77 5.04
CA SER A 105 11.45 20.85 4.31
C SER A 105 11.93 20.41 2.93
N SER A 106 12.03 21.37 2.00
CA SER A 106 12.79 21.17 0.77
C SER A 106 14.26 20.83 1.10
N VAL A 107 14.89 20.08 0.21
CA VAL A 107 16.31 19.72 0.36
C VAL A 107 17.14 21.00 0.42
N ARG A 108 17.89 21.18 1.51
CA ARG A 108 18.71 22.36 1.79
C ARG A 108 19.96 22.36 0.91
N GLU A 109 20.61 21.20 0.81
CA GLU A 109 21.74 20.99 -0.10
C GLU A 109 21.50 19.70 -0.89
N PRO A 110 21.04 19.78 -2.15
CA PRO A 110 20.82 18.61 -2.97
C PRO A 110 22.14 17.89 -3.24
N SER A 111 22.09 16.56 -3.32
CA SER A 111 23.19 15.78 -3.88
C SER A 111 23.25 15.95 -5.40
N ILE A 112 24.24 15.34 -6.06
CA ILE A 112 24.36 15.31 -7.52
C ILE A 112 23.09 14.70 -8.16
N LEU A 113 22.38 13.82 -7.45
CA LEU A 113 21.11 13.24 -7.90
C LEU A 113 20.04 14.31 -8.19
N GLY A 114 20.11 15.47 -7.52
CA GLY A 114 19.21 16.60 -7.76
C GLY A 114 19.30 17.21 -9.16
N LEU A 115 20.36 16.93 -9.93
CA LEU A 115 20.46 17.30 -11.34
C LEU A 115 19.60 16.40 -12.26
N PHE A 116 19.27 15.19 -11.80
CA PHE A 116 18.56 14.18 -12.59
C PHE A 116 17.06 14.15 -12.33
N PHE A 117 16.62 14.67 -11.19
CA PHE A 117 15.25 14.56 -10.70
C PHE A 117 14.73 15.88 -10.15
N TYR A 118 13.55 16.27 -10.62
CA TYR A 118 12.83 17.47 -10.22
C TYR A 118 11.49 17.05 -9.62
N ARG A 119 11.33 17.20 -8.31
CA ARG A 119 10.15 16.70 -7.57
C ARG A 119 9.89 15.20 -7.82
N TYR A 120 10.97 14.40 -7.84
CA TYR A 120 10.95 12.96 -8.15
C TYR A 120 10.54 12.61 -9.60
N GLU A 121 10.55 13.58 -10.51
CA GLU A 121 10.33 13.35 -11.95
C GLU A 121 11.61 13.61 -12.74
N MET A 122 11.91 12.74 -13.70
CA MET A 122 13.01 12.90 -14.63
C MET A 122 12.49 13.56 -15.92
N PRO A 123 13.14 14.63 -16.42
CA PRO A 123 12.76 15.23 -17.69
C PRO A 123 12.83 14.25 -18.85
N THR A 124 11.90 14.35 -19.82
CA THR A 124 11.77 13.39 -20.93
C THR A 124 13.00 13.34 -21.83
N ASP A 125 13.54 14.51 -22.14
CA ASP A 125 14.76 14.69 -22.94
C ASP A 125 16.00 14.15 -22.22
N LEU A 126 16.13 14.40 -20.91
CA LEU A 126 17.21 13.84 -20.10
C LEU A 126 17.12 12.30 -20.02
N LYS A 127 15.90 11.77 -19.85
CA LYS A 127 15.68 10.31 -19.86
C LYS A 127 16.12 9.68 -21.17
N ALA A 128 15.77 10.30 -22.30
CA ALA A 128 16.20 9.84 -23.62
C ALA A 128 17.72 9.87 -23.78
N ALA A 129 18.39 10.94 -23.32
CA ALA A 129 19.85 11.04 -23.34
C ALA A 129 20.55 9.96 -22.50
N LEU A 130 19.92 9.51 -21.41
CA LEU A 130 20.46 8.49 -20.51
C LEU A 130 20.24 7.05 -20.98
N GLN A 131 19.33 6.79 -21.92
CA GLN A 131 18.97 5.42 -22.34
C GLN A 131 20.16 4.62 -22.86
N SER A 132 21.10 5.23 -23.59
CA SER A 132 22.29 4.56 -24.12
C SER A 132 23.43 4.44 -23.10
N LEU A 133 23.46 5.31 -22.09
CA LEU A 133 24.52 5.39 -21.09
C LEU A 133 24.25 4.48 -19.86
N VAL A 134 22.98 4.35 -19.48
CA VAL A 134 22.59 3.74 -18.22
C VAL A 134 22.25 2.26 -18.39
N PRO A 135 22.96 1.34 -17.70
CA PRO A 135 22.67 -0.08 -17.79
C PRO A 135 21.27 -0.39 -17.24
N LYS A 136 20.71 -1.51 -17.70
CA LYS A 136 19.42 -2.00 -17.20
C LYS A 136 19.51 -2.24 -15.68
N PRO A 137 18.53 -1.78 -14.88
CA PRO A 137 18.54 -2.02 -13.44
C PRO A 137 18.49 -3.51 -13.13
N ARG A 138 18.98 -3.89 -11.94
CA ARG A 138 18.92 -5.29 -11.48
C ARG A 138 17.49 -5.82 -11.49
N GLY A 139 17.31 -7.14 -11.62
CA GLY A 139 15.99 -7.75 -11.43
C GLY A 139 15.46 -7.55 -10.01
N ILE A 140 14.13 -7.59 -9.84
CA ILE A 140 13.54 -7.69 -8.50
C ILE A 140 13.86 -9.09 -7.97
N THR A 141 14.49 -9.15 -6.80
CA THR A 141 14.74 -10.39 -6.07
C THR A 141 14.03 -10.29 -4.73
N ILE A 142 13.29 -11.34 -4.37
CA ILE A 142 12.71 -11.47 -3.03
C ILE A 142 13.70 -12.30 -2.22
N GLU A 143 14.26 -11.71 -1.17
CA GLU A 143 15.06 -12.47 -0.22
C GLU A 143 14.16 -13.47 0.49
N THR A 144 14.56 -14.74 0.46
CA THR A 144 13.83 -15.82 1.12
C THR A 144 14.67 -16.34 2.25
N VAL A 145 14.03 -16.62 3.38
CA VAL A 145 14.66 -17.27 4.52
C VAL A 145 14.25 -18.74 4.52
N PRO A 146 15.19 -19.70 4.70
CA PRO A 146 14.86 -21.13 4.72
C PRO A 146 14.07 -21.52 5.97
N THR A 147 14.12 -20.70 7.02
CA THR A 147 13.42 -20.92 8.28
C THR A 147 12.85 -19.60 8.75
N LEU A 148 11.58 -19.61 9.12
CA LEU A 148 10.90 -18.42 9.63
C LEU A 148 11.50 -18.03 10.99
N PRO A 149 11.84 -16.74 11.20
CA PRO A 149 12.35 -16.29 12.49
C PRO A 149 11.24 -16.30 13.54
N ALA A 150 11.60 -16.45 14.81
CA ALA A 150 10.62 -16.39 15.90
C ALA A 150 10.06 -14.98 16.09
N GLN A 151 10.85 -13.95 15.77
CA GLN A 151 10.51 -12.54 15.92
C GLN A 151 10.88 -11.77 14.66
N VAL A 152 10.17 -10.69 14.41
CA VAL A 152 10.41 -9.76 13.30
C VAL A 152 10.38 -8.32 13.79
N PRO A 153 11.17 -7.43 13.15
CA PRO A 153 11.17 -6.02 13.51
C PRO A 153 9.81 -5.40 13.19
N LEU A 154 9.21 -4.72 14.17
CA LEU A 154 7.96 -4.00 14.01
C LEU A 154 8.18 -2.83 13.05
N THR A 155 7.58 -2.93 11.87
CA THR A 155 7.59 -1.83 10.90
C THR A 155 6.68 -0.71 11.37
N VAL A 156 7.25 0.30 12.03
CA VAL A 156 6.57 1.53 12.41
C VAL A 156 6.65 2.58 11.30
N ARG A 157 5.65 3.46 11.22
CA ARG A 157 5.71 4.56 10.25
C ARG A 157 6.83 5.53 10.64
N PRO A 158 7.52 6.17 9.68
CA PRO A 158 8.68 7.03 9.97
C PRO A 158 8.41 8.15 10.99
N TRP A 159 7.19 8.68 11.05
CA TRP A 159 6.80 9.72 12.02
C TRP A 159 6.46 9.18 13.42
N GLN A 160 6.23 7.86 13.55
CA GLN A 160 6.03 7.18 14.83
C GLN A 160 7.37 6.73 15.43
N GLN A 161 8.38 6.48 14.59
CA GLN A 161 9.71 6.10 15.03
C GLN A 161 10.44 7.32 15.64
N ARG A 162 10.63 7.31 16.96
CA ARG A 162 11.42 8.36 17.62
C ARG A 162 12.90 8.14 17.34
N ARG A 163 13.62 9.22 17.00
CA ARG A 163 15.08 9.17 16.82
C ARG A 163 15.74 8.59 18.07
N GLY A 164 16.57 7.57 17.89
CA GLY A 164 17.31 6.90 18.96
C GLY A 164 16.54 5.82 19.71
N GLN A 165 15.27 5.55 19.37
CA GLN A 165 14.59 4.35 19.88
C GLN A 165 15.02 3.11 19.08
N PRO A 166 15.34 2.00 19.76
CA PRO A 166 15.56 0.73 19.09
C PRO A 166 14.29 0.28 18.37
N VAL A 167 14.47 -0.45 17.27
CA VAL A 167 13.35 -1.12 16.61
C VAL A 167 12.82 -2.20 17.55
N GLU A 168 11.52 -2.17 17.82
CA GLU A 168 10.85 -3.19 18.63
C GLU A 168 10.77 -4.49 17.84
N GLU A 169 11.19 -5.61 18.42
CA GLU A 169 11.00 -6.94 17.87
C GLU A 169 9.67 -7.50 18.38
N VAL A 170 8.85 -8.03 17.48
CA VAL A 170 7.55 -8.64 17.80
C VAL A 170 7.52 -10.09 17.35
N ASP A 171 6.80 -10.93 18.09
CA ASP A 171 6.67 -12.34 17.73
C ASP A 171 6.04 -12.51 16.33
N LEU A 172 6.67 -13.35 15.52
CA LEU A 172 6.14 -13.68 14.20
C LEU A 172 4.93 -14.60 14.35
N ILE A 173 3.75 -14.06 14.09
CA ILE A 173 2.50 -14.84 14.12
C ILE A 173 2.31 -15.53 12.77
N VAL A 174 2.59 -16.83 12.74
CA VAL A 174 2.26 -17.69 11.59
C VAL A 174 0.79 -18.10 11.68
N ARG A 175 0.04 -17.94 10.58
CA ARG A 175 -1.36 -18.34 10.48
C ARG A 175 -1.56 -19.29 9.30
N ASP A 176 -1.77 -20.56 9.61
CA ASP A 176 -2.05 -21.59 8.61
C ASP A 176 -3.52 -21.54 8.18
N THR A 177 -3.87 -20.46 7.48
CA THR A 177 -5.24 -20.09 7.11
C THR A 177 -6.01 -21.19 6.38
N GLN A 178 -5.30 -22.09 5.68
CA GLN A 178 -5.91 -23.29 5.11
C GLN A 178 -6.56 -24.13 6.21
N TRP A 179 -5.81 -24.60 7.21
CA TRP A 179 -6.34 -25.47 8.28
C TRP A 179 -7.40 -24.75 9.12
N MET A 180 -7.14 -23.49 9.45
CA MET A 180 -8.05 -22.62 10.18
C MET A 180 -9.42 -22.55 9.48
N ALA A 181 -9.44 -22.35 8.15
CA ALA A 181 -10.69 -22.27 7.39
C ALA A 181 -11.50 -23.59 7.40
N HIS A 182 -10.85 -24.75 7.48
CA HIS A 182 -11.56 -26.03 7.59
C HIS A 182 -12.25 -26.17 8.95
N GLN A 183 -11.54 -25.83 10.03
CA GLN A 183 -12.06 -25.91 11.39
C GLN A 183 -13.16 -24.87 11.63
N ASP A 184 -12.91 -23.62 11.23
CA ASP A 184 -13.85 -22.53 11.33
C ASP A 184 -15.18 -22.84 10.65
N LEU A 185 -15.13 -23.36 9.42
CA LEU A 185 -16.34 -23.68 8.66
C LEU A 185 -17.22 -24.66 9.45
N LEU A 186 -16.63 -25.73 9.98
CA LEU A 186 -17.36 -26.70 10.78
C LEU A 186 -17.88 -26.11 12.08
N ALA A 187 -17.06 -25.33 12.80
CA ALA A 187 -17.44 -24.67 14.04
C ALA A 187 -18.64 -23.73 13.83
N VAL A 188 -18.60 -22.90 12.78
CA VAL A 188 -19.68 -21.96 12.44
C VAL A 188 -20.95 -22.70 12.04
N LEU A 189 -20.87 -23.75 11.21
CA LEU A 189 -22.04 -24.54 10.84
C LEU A 189 -22.69 -25.19 12.07
N ARG A 190 -21.90 -25.68 13.03
CA ARG A 190 -22.40 -26.24 14.31
C ARG A 190 -23.04 -25.17 15.20
N LEU A 191 -22.49 -23.96 15.27
CA LEU A 191 -23.12 -22.85 15.99
C LEU A 191 -24.49 -22.46 15.37
N ILE A 192 -24.61 -22.55 14.04
CA ILE A 192 -25.87 -22.31 13.34
C ILE A 192 -26.86 -23.45 13.63
N GLU A 193 -26.43 -24.70 13.57
CA GLU A 193 -27.23 -25.88 13.94
C GLU A 193 -27.78 -25.76 15.38
N ALA A 194 -26.95 -25.28 16.31
CA ALA A 194 -27.32 -25.00 17.70
C ALA A 194 -28.21 -23.74 17.88
N GLY A 195 -28.49 -22.99 16.81
CA GLY A 195 -29.32 -21.78 16.87
C GLY A 195 -28.71 -20.62 17.66
N GLN A 196 -27.38 -20.56 17.74
CA GLN A 196 -26.61 -19.55 18.48
C GLN A 196 -26.21 -18.35 17.61
N VAL A 197 -26.35 -18.46 16.28
CA VAL A 197 -25.99 -17.39 15.34
C VAL A 197 -27.21 -16.51 15.04
N ARG A 198 -27.17 -15.25 15.49
CA ARG A 198 -28.20 -14.23 15.24
C ARG A 198 -27.77 -13.21 14.20
N VAL A 199 -28.70 -12.81 13.34
CA VAL A 199 -28.51 -11.76 12.34
C VAL A 199 -29.61 -10.71 12.40
N THR A 200 -29.31 -9.50 11.95
CA THR A 200 -30.30 -8.41 11.91
C THR A 200 -31.20 -8.52 10.68
N ALA A 201 -32.50 -8.30 10.82
CA ALA A 201 -33.46 -8.44 9.71
C ALA A 201 -33.16 -7.50 8.51
N LYS A 202 -32.73 -6.27 8.78
CA LYS A 202 -32.51 -5.24 7.75
C LYS A 202 -31.23 -5.46 6.95
N THR A 203 -30.14 -5.85 7.62
CA THR A 203 -28.82 -5.91 6.98
C THR A 203 -28.28 -7.33 6.82
N GLN A 204 -28.96 -8.31 7.41
CA GLN A 204 -28.55 -9.73 7.42
C GLN A 204 -27.16 -9.96 8.03
N ARG A 205 -26.63 -8.93 8.72
CA ARG A 205 -25.34 -8.94 9.41
C ARG A 205 -25.44 -9.60 10.77
N PRO A 206 -24.37 -10.26 11.23
CA PRO A 206 -24.33 -10.80 12.58
C PRO A 206 -24.42 -9.70 13.63
N THR A 207 -25.06 -10.02 14.75
CA THR A 207 -25.09 -9.12 15.92
C THR A 207 -23.72 -9.08 16.61
N ALA A 208 -23.45 -8.05 17.43
CA ALA A 208 -22.21 -7.97 18.21
C ALA A 208 -22.01 -9.20 19.12
N ALA A 209 -23.11 -9.74 19.69
CA ALA A 209 -23.06 -10.97 20.48
C ALA A 209 -22.67 -12.18 19.62
N THR A 210 -23.27 -12.32 18.43
CA THR A 210 -22.91 -13.36 17.45
C THR A 210 -21.45 -13.29 17.07
N VAL A 211 -20.91 -12.09 16.83
CA VAL A 211 -19.50 -11.89 16.49
C VAL A 211 -18.61 -12.40 17.63
N ARG A 212 -18.90 -12.07 18.88
CA ARG A 212 -18.15 -12.60 20.04
C ARG A 212 -18.21 -14.13 20.12
N THR A 213 -19.42 -14.70 20.03
CA THR A 213 -19.62 -16.16 20.06
C THR A 213 -18.85 -16.88 18.96
N ILE A 214 -18.78 -16.30 17.75
CA ILE A 214 -18.00 -16.89 16.67
C ILE A 214 -16.51 -16.73 16.95
N THR A 215 -16.03 -15.54 17.34
CA THR A 215 -14.61 -15.31 17.67
C THR A 215 -14.09 -16.32 18.68
N ASP A 216 -14.88 -16.68 19.69
CA ASP A 216 -14.50 -17.64 20.74
C ASP A 216 -14.28 -19.08 20.22
N VAL A 217 -14.85 -19.44 19.05
CA VAL A 217 -14.71 -20.78 18.45
C VAL A 217 -13.79 -20.80 17.24
N LEU A 218 -13.32 -19.65 16.75
CA LEU A 218 -12.39 -19.59 15.62
C LEU A 218 -11.01 -20.06 16.05
N ASP A 219 -10.39 -20.87 15.20
CA ASP A 219 -9.00 -21.29 15.45
C ASP A 219 -8.09 -20.06 15.41
N GLY A 220 -7.34 -19.83 16.49
CA GLY A 220 -6.50 -18.64 16.67
C GLY A 220 -7.26 -17.30 16.80
N GLY A 221 -8.57 -17.32 17.09
CA GLY A 221 -9.39 -16.12 17.30
C GLY A 221 -9.65 -15.30 16.03
N ASP A 222 -9.97 -14.01 16.17
CA ASP A 222 -10.08 -13.11 15.00
C ASP A 222 -8.73 -12.46 14.66
N HIS A 223 -8.54 -12.05 13.41
CA HIS A 223 -7.35 -11.30 12.99
C HIS A 223 -7.30 -9.90 13.60
N TYR A 224 -8.48 -9.27 13.76
CA TYR A 224 -8.66 -7.98 14.39
C TYR A 224 -9.68 -8.15 15.52
N PRO A 225 -9.28 -8.70 16.67
CA PRO A 225 -10.19 -8.83 17.80
C PRO A 225 -10.69 -7.44 18.23
N PRO A 226 -11.86 -7.36 18.90
CA PRO A 226 -12.38 -6.08 19.37
C PRO A 226 -11.31 -5.35 20.19
N PRO A 227 -11.16 -4.02 20.01
CA PRO A 227 -10.13 -3.27 20.70
C PRO A 227 -10.30 -3.43 22.22
N ASP A 228 -9.17 -3.62 22.89
CA ASP A 228 -9.10 -3.67 24.35
C ASP A 228 -9.73 -2.39 24.92
N PRO A 229 -10.76 -2.51 25.81
CA PRO A 229 -11.41 -1.34 26.40
C PRO A 229 -10.42 -0.41 27.12
N ASP A 230 -9.29 -0.92 27.61
CA ASP A 230 -8.25 -0.10 28.27
C ASP A 230 -7.36 0.66 27.27
N LYS A 231 -7.35 0.26 25.99
CA LYS A 231 -6.59 0.90 24.90
C LYS A 231 -7.42 1.85 24.02
N GLN A 232 -8.69 2.06 24.35
CA GLN A 232 -9.62 2.93 23.59
C GLN A 232 -9.17 4.39 23.42
N ARG A 233 -8.21 4.88 24.22
CA ARG A 233 -7.67 6.24 24.09
C ARG A 233 -6.72 6.42 22.92
N ASP A 234 -6.28 5.35 22.28
CA ASP A 234 -5.39 5.43 21.13
C ASP A 234 -6.20 5.65 19.83
N TYR A 235 -5.80 6.64 19.04
CA TYR A 235 -6.49 7.02 17.79
C TYR A 235 -6.51 5.85 16.76
N SER A 236 -5.58 4.91 16.92
CA SER A 236 -5.49 3.64 16.18
C SER A 236 -6.66 2.69 16.49
N ALA A 237 -7.05 2.54 17.76
CA ALA A 237 -8.09 1.60 18.20
C ALA A 237 -9.49 1.95 17.67
N ALA A 238 -9.76 3.24 17.41
CA ALA A 238 -11.01 3.69 16.78
C ALA A 238 -11.06 3.47 15.25
N THR A 239 -9.93 3.08 14.65
CA THR A 239 -9.77 2.90 13.21
C THR A 239 -9.58 1.44 12.81
N GLU A 240 -9.32 0.54 13.77
CA GLU A 240 -9.24 -0.89 13.51
C GLU A 240 -10.61 -1.44 13.10
N PRO A 241 -10.69 -2.26 12.03
CA PRO A 241 -11.93 -2.90 11.65
C PRO A 241 -12.40 -3.81 12.80
N ASP A 242 -13.71 -3.79 13.09
CA ASP A 242 -14.35 -4.83 13.93
C ASP A 242 -13.95 -6.23 13.43
N SER A 243 -14.05 -7.27 14.27
CA SER A 243 -13.66 -8.67 13.98
C SER A 243 -13.91 -9.12 12.54
N MET A 244 -12.85 -9.42 11.79
CA MET A 244 -12.89 -9.69 10.36
C MET A 244 -13.52 -11.04 10.02
N ARG A 245 -12.98 -12.14 10.56
CA ARG A 245 -13.45 -13.51 10.29
C ARG A 245 -14.83 -13.76 10.88
N ALA A 246 -15.00 -13.40 12.16
CA ALA A 246 -16.25 -13.67 12.88
C ALA A 246 -17.44 -12.92 12.28
N PHE A 247 -17.21 -11.74 11.70
CA PHE A 247 -18.23 -11.01 10.95
C PHE A 247 -18.51 -11.62 9.57
N ALA A 248 -17.47 -12.07 8.86
CA ALA A 248 -17.59 -12.57 7.49
C ALA A 248 -18.30 -13.92 7.42
N TRP A 249 -18.03 -14.84 8.35
CA TRP A 249 -18.53 -16.21 8.31
C TRP A 249 -20.06 -16.34 8.15
N PRO A 250 -20.90 -15.66 8.96
CA PRO A 250 -22.36 -15.67 8.78
C PRO A 250 -22.81 -15.16 7.42
N LEU A 251 -22.11 -14.19 6.83
CA LEU A 251 -22.43 -13.64 5.52
C LEU A 251 -22.03 -14.61 4.40
N LEU A 252 -20.89 -15.28 4.53
CA LEU A 252 -20.42 -16.28 3.56
C LEU A 252 -21.40 -17.46 3.47
N VAL A 253 -21.79 -18.04 4.61
CA VAL A 253 -22.73 -19.19 4.63
C VAL A 253 -24.13 -18.82 4.15
N GLN A 254 -24.59 -17.59 4.40
CA GLN A 254 -25.83 -17.06 3.82
C GLN A 254 -25.71 -16.91 2.30
N SER A 255 -24.61 -16.32 1.81
CA SER A 255 -24.40 -16.10 0.37
C SER A 255 -24.33 -17.39 -0.46
N ALA A 256 -23.86 -18.48 0.15
CA ALA A 256 -23.79 -19.79 -0.46
C ALA A 256 -25.04 -20.66 -0.22
N ASN A 257 -26.11 -20.10 0.36
CA ASN A 257 -27.34 -20.80 0.70
C ASN A 257 -27.11 -22.05 1.58
N LEU A 258 -26.07 -22.03 2.43
CA LEU A 258 -25.85 -23.06 3.45
C LEU A 258 -26.66 -22.77 4.71
N ALA A 259 -26.95 -21.49 4.98
CA ALA A 259 -27.83 -21.07 6.05
C ALA A 259 -28.80 -20.01 5.54
N GLU A 260 -30.01 -20.02 6.10
CA GLU A 260 -31.07 -19.06 5.81
C GLU A 260 -31.58 -18.41 7.09
N ILE A 261 -32.26 -17.27 6.95
CA ILE A 261 -32.79 -16.52 8.09
C ILE A 261 -34.14 -17.11 8.50
N ALA A 262 -34.21 -17.60 9.73
CA ALA A 262 -35.45 -17.99 10.39
C ALA A 262 -35.71 -17.01 11.55
N GLY A 263 -36.55 -16.01 11.29
CA GLY A 263 -36.83 -14.91 12.22
C GLY A 263 -35.59 -14.03 12.43
N SER A 264 -34.94 -14.15 13.59
CA SER A 264 -33.71 -13.40 13.94
C SER A 264 -32.45 -14.27 14.03
N LYS A 265 -32.57 -15.55 13.67
CA LYS A 265 -31.50 -16.54 13.74
C LYS A 265 -31.18 -17.08 12.37
N LEU A 266 -29.95 -17.58 12.19
CA LEU A 266 -29.62 -18.44 11.07
C LEU A 266 -30.00 -19.88 11.40
N GLN A 267 -30.52 -20.58 10.40
CA GLN A 267 -30.77 -22.02 10.40
C GLN A 267 -30.11 -22.66 9.19
N LEU A 268 -29.62 -23.90 9.35
CA LEU A 268 -29.01 -24.64 8.24
C LEU A 268 -30.07 -25.02 7.21
N THR A 269 -29.76 -24.81 5.94
CA THR A 269 -30.55 -25.36 4.84
C THR A 269 -30.22 -26.85 4.66
N ASN A 270 -30.92 -27.54 3.76
CA ASN A 270 -30.54 -28.90 3.35
C ASN A 270 -29.09 -28.97 2.82
N ALA A 271 -28.60 -27.91 2.17
CA ALA A 271 -27.22 -27.84 1.71
C ALA A 271 -26.24 -27.63 2.88
N GLY A 272 -26.60 -26.79 3.87
CA GLY A 272 -25.83 -26.60 5.09
C GLY A 272 -25.70 -27.87 5.94
N ASN A 273 -26.80 -28.61 6.09
CA ASN A 273 -26.79 -29.90 6.80
C ASN A 273 -25.87 -30.91 6.11
N LYS A 274 -25.90 -30.98 4.78
CA LYS A 274 -24.95 -31.83 4.02
C LYS A 274 -23.50 -31.37 4.19
N ALA A 275 -23.28 -30.07 4.31
CA ALA A 275 -21.94 -29.49 4.45
C ALA A 275 -21.25 -29.87 5.78
N LEU A 276 -22.00 -30.23 6.83
CA LEU A 276 -21.44 -30.71 8.10
C LEU A 276 -20.63 -32.02 7.97
N SER A 277 -20.96 -32.85 6.98
CA SER A 277 -20.31 -34.14 6.74
C SER A 277 -19.53 -34.19 5.43
N ALA A 278 -19.59 -33.13 4.62
CA ALA A 278 -18.88 -33.05 3.35
C ALA A 278 -17.40 -32.69 3.55
N PRO A 279 -16.50 -33.07 2.62
CA PRO A 279 -15.11 -32.60 2.63
C PRO A 279 -15.07 -31.06 2.64
N PRO A 280 -14.45 -30.40 3.65
CA PRO A 280 -14.61 -28.96 3.80
C PRO A 280 -14.01 -28.15 2.64
N GLN A 281 -13.01 -28.68 1.93
CA GLN A 281 -12.45 -28.05 0.72
C GLN A 281 -13.51 -27.83 -0.37
N GLN A 282 -14.47 -28.75 -0.51
CA GLN A 282 -15.54 -28.65 -1.49
C GLN A 282 -16.54 -27.56 -1.09
N THR A 283 -16.90 -27.52 0.19
CA THR A 283 -17.79 -26.48 0.74
C THR A 283 -17.14 -25.09 0.65
N LEU A 284 -15.86 -24.96 1.02
CA LEU A 284 -15.08 -23.71 0.89
C LEU A 284 -15.01 -23.23 -0.56
N ARG A 285 -14.80 -24.13 -1.52
CA ARG A 285 -14.83 -23.81 -2.95
C ARG A 285 -16.20 -23.28 -3.39
N THR A 286 -17.28 -23.86 -2.89
CA THR A 286 -18.65 -23.39 -3.16
C THR A 286 -18.88 -22.01 -2.55
N LEU A 287 -18.49 -21.82 -1.28
CA LEU A 287 -18.54 -20.52 -0.60
C LEU A 287 -17.83 -19.44 -1.40
N TRP A 288 -16.60 -19.70 -1.83
CA TRP A 288 -15.82 -18.80 -2.67
C TRP A 288 -16.56 -18.41 -3.96
N LYS A 289 -17.07 -19.39 -4.71
CA LYS A 289 -17.78 -19.15 -5.98
C LYS A 289 -19.05 -18.32 -5.80
N HIS A 290 -19.78 -18.54 -4.70
CA HIS A 290 -20.97 -17.77 -4.37
C HIS A 290 -20.63 -16.36 -3.89
N TRP A 291 -19.59 -16.24 -3.06
CA TRP A 291 -19.13 -14.95 -2.56
C TRP A 291 -18.76 -13.98 -3.68
N LEU A 292 -18.04 -14.44 -4.71
CA LEU A 292 -17.67 -13.63 -5.88
C LEU A 292 -18.87 -13.03 -6.63
N LYS A 293 -20.08 -13.59 -6.46
CA LYS A 293 -21.31 -13.13 -7.11
C LYS A 293 -22.27 -12.43 -6.13
N SER A 294 -21.97 -12.47 -4.84
CA SER A 294 -22.84 -11.98 -3.79
C SER A 294 -22.69 -10.48 -3.60
N LYS A 295 -23.81 -9.81 -3.33
CA LYS A 295 -23.84 -8.41 -2.86
C LYS A 295 -24.08 -8.29 -1.36
N LEU A 296 -24.23 -9.44 -0.67
CA LEU A 296 -24.50 -9.50 0.77
C LEU A 296 -23.29 -9.01 1.59
N LEU A 297 -22.09 -9.31 1.09
CA LEU A 297 -20.83 -8.99 1.75
C LEU A 297 -20.14 -7.85 0.99
N ASP A 298 -20.16 -6.66 1.57
CA ASP A 298 -19.36 -5.51 1.14
C ASP A 298 -18.57 -5.02 2.36
N GLU A 299 -17.27 -5.36 2.38
CA GLU A 299 -16.35 -5.05 3.48
C GLU A 299 -16.22 -3.54 3.73
N PHE A 300 -16.37 -2.70 2.70
CA PHE A 300 -16.27 -1.25 2.87
C PHE A 300 -17.37 -0.71 3.79
N ASN A 301 -18.59 -1.28 3.71
CA ASN A 301 -19.72 -0.86 4.52
C ASN A 301 -19.57 -1.19 6.02
N ARG A 302 -18.45 -1.77 6.44
CA ARG A 302 -18.08 -1.93 7.86
C ARG A 302 -17.34 -0.70 8.38
N ILE A 303 -16.57 -0.03 7.52
CA ILE A 303 -15.73 1.10 7.91
C ILE A 303 -16.57 2.37 7.97
N ARG A 304 -17.13 2.67 9.15
CA ARG A 304 -18.04 3.82 9.38
C ARG A 304 -17.40 5.20 9.15
N LEU A 305 -16.06 5.25 9.11
CA LEU A 305 -15.27 6.45 8.84
C LEU A 305 -15.37 6.86 7.37
N ILE A 306 -15.59 5.92 6.45
CA ILE A 306 -15.78 6.23 5.03
C ILE A 306 -17.22 6.75 4.85
N LYS A 307 -17.38 8.04 4.57
CA LYS A 307 -18.69 8.68 4.36
C LYS A 307 -19.13 8.59 2.91
N GLY A 308 -20.45 8.65 2.68
CA GLY A 308 -21.03 8.69 1.33
C GLY A 308 -21.16 7.34 0.63
N GLN A 309 -20.87 6.23 1.33
CA GLN A 309 -20.94 4.86 0.81
C GLN A 309 -22.33 4.48 0.28
N THR A 310 -23.39 4.96 0.93
CA THR A 310 -24.80 4.74 0.52
C THR A 310 -25.39 5.94 -0.23
N GLY A 311 -24.57 6.91 -0.62
CA GLY A 311 -24.98 8.15 -1.30
C GLY A 311 -24.31 8.29 -2.66
N ARG A 312 -23.94 9.51 -3.05
CA ARG A 312 -23.33 9.79 -4.37
C ARG A 312 -22.01 9.04 -4.64
N GLY A 313 -21.32 8.56 -3.59
CA GLY A 313 -20.06 7.83 -3.69
C GLY A 313 -20.24 6.33 -3.98
N GLN A 314 -21.46 5.79 -3.90
CA GLN A 314 -21.73 4.35 -4.04
C GLN A 314 -21.20 3.77 -5.36
N HIS A 315 -21.38 4.49 -6.47
CA HIS A 315 -20.95 4.06 -7.80
C HIS A 315 -19.43 4.00 -8.00
N ALA A 316 -18.66 4.65 -7.12
CA ALA A 316 -17.20 4.66 -7.16
C ALA A 316 -16.57 3.67 -6.17
N MET A 317 -17.35 3.11 -5.24
CA MET A 317 -16.85 2.31 -4.11
C MET A 317 -17.31 0.86 -4.11
N THR A 318 -18.49 0.55 -4.67
CA THR A 318 -18.94 -0.83 -4.84
C THR A 318 -18.67 -1.24 -6.30
N ALA A 319 -18.06 -2.41 -6.52
CA ALA A 319 -17.81 -2.91 -7.86
C ALA A 319 -19.11 -2.90 -8.68
N VAL A 320 -19.13 -2.09 -9.75
CA VAL A 320 -20.22 -2.06 -10.71
C VAL A 320 -20.27 -3.46 -11.33
N ALA A 321 -21.42 -4.13 -11.23
CA ALA A 321 -21.61 -5.41 -11.93
C ALA A 321 -21.23 -5.23 -13.41
N PRO A 322 -20.58 -6.21 -14.06
CA PRO A 322 -20.37 -6.14 -15.49
C PRO A 322 -21.74 -5.97 -16.16
N ARG A 323 -21.81 -5.00 -17.08
CA ARG A 323 -22.98 -4.80 -17.95
C ARG A 323 -23.19 -6.04 -18.81
#